data_AF-A0A929P201-F1
#
_entry.id   AF-A0A929P201-F1
#
_cell.length_a   1.000
_cell.length_b   1.000
_cell.length_c   1.000
_cell.angle_alpha   90.00
_cell.angle_beta   90.00
_cell.angle_gamma   90.00
#
_symmetry.space_group_name_H-M   'P 1'
#
loop_
_entity.id
_entity.type
_entity.pdbx_description
1 polymer ?
#
loop_
_entity_poly.entity_id
_entity_poly.type
_entity_poly.pdbx_seq_one_letter_code
_entity_poly.pdbx_strand_id
1 'polypeptide(L)'
;MISSSFNLHAGFSQANYAQRADVKSFINEMVNQHDFDRAYLEKKFSEAKRLDNVLESIAKPAEKTLNWKRYRPIFVTNKRSSKGVKFIEQHKKTLERAEKEYGVPVEIIAAIIGVESYYGKHTGKYTVFDSLTTLGFD
;
A
#
# COMPACT_ATOMS: atom_id res chain seq x y z
N MET A 1 -3.63 37.68 41.19
CA MET A 1 -3.15 38.19 39.90
C MET A 1 -2.23 37.16 39.27
N ILE A 2 -2.62 36.72 38.07
CA ILE A 2 -1.82 36.15 36.97
C ILE A 2 -1.23 34.74 37.17
N SER A 3 -1.90 33.82 36.47
CA SER A 3 -1.51 32.46 36.09
C SER A 3 -0.17 32.37 35.37
N SER A 4 0.47 31.20 35.46
CA SER A 4 1.27 30.67 34.35
C SER A 4 1.17 29.15 34.33
N SER A 5 0.16 28.68 33.60
CA SER A 5 0.07 27.31 33.10
C SER A 5 1.06 27.18 31.94
N PHE A 6 2.15 26.44 32.13
CA PHE A 6 3.04 26.06 31.03
C PHE A 6 2.42 24.87 30.29
N ASN A 7 1.59 25.15 29.29
CA ASN A 7 1.14 24.16 28.32
C ASN A 7 2.27 23.94 27.31
N LEU A 8 3.07 22.88 27.50
CA LEU A 8 4.00 22.43 26.48
C LEU A 8 3.22 21.70 25.37
N HIS A 9 2.66 22.45 24.42
CA HIS A 9 2.32 21.90 23.12
C HIS A 9 3.63 21.74 22.33
N ALA A 10 4.37 20.67 22.60
CA ALA A 10 5.44 20.25 21.72
C ALA A 10 4.78 19.78 20.42
N GLY A 11 4.74 20.68 19.44
CA GLY A 11 4.26 20.38 18.10
C GLY A 11 4.99 19.15 17.56
N PHE A 12 4.23 18.19 17.04
CA PHE A 12 4.74 17.08 16.24
C PHE A 12 5.47 17.68 15.05
N SER A 13 6.77 17.94 15.21
CA SER A 13 7.64 18.28 14.09
C SER A 13 7.55 17.10 13.14
N GLN A 14 7.17 17.40 11.90
CA GLN A 14 7.14 16.52 10.76
C GLN A 14 8.56 15.99 10.55
N ALA A 15 8.95 14.99 11.35
CA ALA A 15 10.34 14.61 11.51
C ALA A 15 10.81 13.95 10.23
N ASN A 16 11.72 14.64 9.54
CA ASN A 16 12.47 14.12 8.42
C ASN A 16 13.01 12.73 8.76
N TYR A 17 12.53 11.69 8.08
CA TYR A 17 12.88 10.30 8.39
C TYR A 17 14.39 10.07 8.33
N ALA A 18 15.12 10.73 7.42
CA ALA A 18 16.56 10.57 7.28
C ALA A 18 17.36 10.99 8.53
N GLN A 19 16.76 11.77 9.43
CA GLN A 19 17.43 12.19 10.67
C GLN A 19 17.28 11.16 11.81
N ARG A 20 16.31 10.25 11.72
CA ARG A 20 16.00 9.27 12.77
C ARG A 20 17.06 8.16 12.86
N ALA A 21 17.30 7.65 14.06
CA ALA A 21 18.37 6.67 14.31
C ALA A 21 18.07 5.28 13.72
N ASP A 22 16.82 4.85 13.77
CA ASP A 22 16.32 3.62 13.15
C ASP A 22 16.45 3.67 11.61
N VAL A 23 16.04 4.77 10.99
CA VAL A 23 16.18 4.96 9.54
C VAL A 23 17.64 5.04 9.12
N LYS A 24 18.50 5.73 9.87
CA LYS A 24 19.96 5.73 9.60
C LYS A 24 20.56 4.33 9.69
N SER A 25 20.10 3.51 10.63
CA SER A 25 20.55 2.12 10.76
C SER A 25 20.12 1.30 9.54
N PHE A 26 18.89 1.46 9.07
CA PHE A 26 18.42 0.86 7.83
C PHE A 26 19.21 1.34 6.59
N ILE A 27 19.49 2.64 6.48
CA ILE A 27 20.34 3.17 5.39
C ILE A 27 21.73 2.53 5.43
N ASN A 28 22.33 2.37 6.62
CA ASN A 28 23.62 1.71 6.76
C ASN A 28 23.57 0.24 6.30
N GLU A 29 22.50 -0.48 6.65
CA GLU A 29 22.26 -1.84 6.17
C GLU A 29 22.20 -1.90 4.64
N MET A 30 21.39 -1.04 4.02
CA MET A 30 21.22 -0.99 2.57
C MET A 30 22.52 -0.63 1.84
N VAL A 31 23.32 0.29 2.40
CA VAL A 31 24.63 0.65 1.84
C VAL A 31 25.61 -0.52 1.96
N ASN A 32 25.70 -1.14 3.14
CA ASN A 32 26.74 -2.15 3.42
C ASN A 32 26.43 -3.53 2.82
N GLN A 33 25.15 -3.90 2.71
CA GLN A 33 24.74 -5.24 2.29
C GLN A 33 24.17 -5.29 0.87
N HIS A 34 23.69 -4.16 0.36
CA HIS A 34 22.97 -4.10 -0.92
C HIS A 34 23.54 -3.06 -1.89
N ASP A 35 24.70 -2.46 -1.56
CA ASP A 35 25.46 -1.53 -2.42
C ASP A 35 24.64 -0.31 -2.91
N PHE A 36 23.75 0.19 -2.04
CA PHE A 36 23.00 1.41 -2.33
C PHE A 36 23.84 2.66 -2.13
N ASP A 37 23.61 3.68 -2.97
CA ASP A 37 24.16 5.02 -2.75
C ASP A 37 23.51 5.67 -1.52
N ARG A 38 24.36 6.05 -0.55
CA ARG A 38 23.94 6.66 0.71
C ARG A 38 23.20 7.97 0.48
N ALA A 39 23.75 8.86 -0.36
CA ALA A 39 23.21 10.20 -0.56
C ALA A 39 21.80 10.14 -1.19
N TYR A 40 21.58 9.19 -2.11
CA TYR A 40 20.29 8.88 -2.69
C TYR A 40 19.28 8.45 -1.63
N LEU A 41 19.64 7.50 -0.76
CA LEU A 41 18.74 7.01 0.30
C LEU A 41 18.42 8.12 1.31
N GLU A 42 19.42 8.85 1.79
CA GLU A 42 19.23 9.97 2.71
C GLU A 42 18.31 11.03 2.11
N LYS A 43 18.51 11.38 0.83
CA LYS A 43 17.61 12.29 0.12
C LYS A 43 16.20 11.72 0.04
N LYS A 44 16.03 10.45 -0.36
CA LYS A 44 14.71 9.82 -0.49
C LYS A 44 13.94 9.79 0.83
N PHE A 45 14.59 9.39 1.92
CA PHE A 45 13.99 9.40 3.25
C PHE A 45 13.70 10.83 3.75
N SER A 46 14.49 11.83 3.33
CA SER A 46 14.20 13.21 3.69
C SER A 46 12.95 13.80 3.03
N GLU A 47 12.59 13.28 1.85
CA GLU A 47 11.41 13.68 1.09
C GLU A 47 10.18 12.83 1.42
N ALA A 48 10.36 11.74 2.17
CA ALA A 48 9.30 10.79 2.50
C ALA A 48 8.23 11.43 3.38
N LYS A 49 6.97 11.14 3.05
CA LYS A 49 5.81 11.68 3.76
C LYS A 49 5.19 10.59 4.62
N ARG A 50 5.03 10.90 5.91
CA ARG A 50 4.23 10.06 6.81
C ARG A 50 2.78 10.07 6.36
N LEU A 51 2.17 8.88 6.28
CA LEU A 51 0.80 8.69 5.82
C LEU A 51 -0.11 8.18 6.96
N ASP A 52 -0.67 9.11 7.75
CA ASP A 52 -1.60 8.77 8.85
C ASP A 52 -2.73 7.84 8.44
N ASN A 53 -3.33 8.08 7.27
CA ASN A 53 -4.41 7.25 6.74
C ASN A 53 -3.98 5.79 6.50
N VAL A 54 -2.71 5.55 6.18
CA VAL A 54 -2.18 4.19 6.00
C VAL A 54 -2.11 3.47 7.36
N LEU A 55 -1.61 4.15 8.40
CA LEU A 55 -1.56 3.63 9.77
C LEU A 55 -2.96 3.36 10.33
N GLU A 56 -3.92 4.26 10.08
CA GLU A 56 -5.30 4.02 10.50
C GLU A 56 -5.93 2.83 9.76
N SER A 57 -5.71 2.74 8.45
CA SER A 57 -6.29 1.68 7.61
C SER A 57 -5.77 0.30 7.98
N ILE A 58 -4.46 0.15 8.24
CA ILE A 58 -3.88 -1.14 8.62
C ILE A 58 -4.34 -1.61 10.01
N ALA A 59 -4.63 -0.68 10.93
CA ALA A 59 -5.14 -0.99 12.26
C ALA A 59 -6.60 -1.50 12.23
N LYS A 60 -7.39 -1.15 11.20
CA LYS A 60 -8.83 -1.44 11.13
C LYS A 60 -9.28 -1.98 9.76
N PRO A 61 -8.79 -3.15 9.31
CA PRO A 61 -9.19 -3.72 8.02
C PRO A 61 -10.65 -4.18 8.06
N ALA A 62 -11.42 -3.82 7.04
CA ALA A 62 -12.86 -4.12 6.95
C ALA A 62 -13.17 -5.63 7.03
N GLU A 63 -12.31 -6.47 6.46
CA GLU A 63 -12.43 -7.94 6.47
C GLU A 63 -12.52 -8.54 7.86
N LYS A 64 -11.87 -7.95 8.86
CA LYS A 64 -11.94 -8.42 10.26
C LYS A 64 -13.31 -8.17 10.89
N THR A 65 -14.15 -7.32 10.30
CA THR A 65 -15.41 -6.87 10.92
C THR A 65 -16.67 -7.31 10.16
N LEU A 66 -16.55 -7.71 8.89
CA LEU A 66 -17.68 -8.08 8.04
C LEU A 66 -17.86 -9.59 7.94
N ASN A 67 -19.07 -10.09 8.22
CA ASN A 67 -19.43 -11.47 7.90
C ASN A 67 -19.68 -11.67 6.40
N TRP A 68 -19.76 -12.93 5.96
CA TRP A 68 -19.90 -13.26 4.54
C TRP A 68 -21.12 -12.62 3.86
N LYS A 69 -22.27 -12.58 4.54
CA LYS A 69 -23.52 -11.98 4.02
C LYS A 69 -23.32 -10.51 3.64
N ARG A 70 -22.49 -9.77 4.39
CA ARG A 70 -22.16 -8.37 4.14
C ARG A 70 -20.99 -8.18 3.20
N TYR A 71 -19.99 -9.07 3.23
CA TYR A 71 -18.77 -8.95 2.44
C TYR A 71 -18.98 -9.32 0.96
N ARG A 72 -19.63 -10.46 0.67
CA ARG A 72 -19.88 -10.97 -0.69
C ARG A 72 -20.43 -9.91 -1.67
N PRO A 73 -21.48 -9.13 -1.33
CA PRO A 73 -22.06 -8.16 -2.28
C PRO A 73 -21.13 -6.99 -2.65
N ILE A 74 -20.02 -6.77 -1.94
CA ILE A 74 -19.02 -5.73 -2.28
C ILE A 74 -18.27 -6.11 -3.57
N PHE A 75 -18.03 -7.40 -3.79
CA PHE A 75 -17.23 -7.91 -4.89
C PHE A 75 -18.09 -8.56 -5.97
N VAL A 76 -19.07 -9.38 -5.59
CA VAL A 76 -19.94 -10.11 -6.51
C VAL A 76 -21.10 -9.22 -6.95
N THR A 77 -20.84 -8.36 -7.94
CA THR A 77 -21.82 -7.43 -8.50
C THR A 77 -21.91 -7.57 -10.01
N ASN A 78 -23.08 -7.32 -10.59
CA ASN A 78 -23.27 -7.35 -12.06
C ASN A 78 -22.24 -6.47 -12.78
N LYS A 79 -21.96 -5.28 -12.25
CA LYS A 79 -20.99 -4.35 -12.82
C LYS A 79 -19.57 -4.91 -12.82
N ARG A 80 -19.14 -5.58 -11.74
CA ARG A 80 -17.81 -6.20 -11.66
C ARG A 80 -17.73 -7.43 -12.58
N SER A 81 -18.79 -8.24 -12.66
CA SER A 81 -18.86 -9.38 -13.56
C SER A 81 -18.77 -8.97 -15.04
N SER A 82 -19.55 -7.97 -15.47
CA SER A 82 -19.49 -7.46 -16.85
C SER A 82 -18.11 -6.89 -17.21
N LYS A 83 -17.42 -6.27 -16.25
CA LYS A 83 -16.03 -5.83 -16.45
C LYS A 83 -15.05 -7.00 -16.54
N GLY A 84 -15.26 -8.05 -15.75
CA GLY A 84 -14.44 -9.27 -15.81
C GLY A 84 -14.50 -9.93 -17.17
N VAL A 85 -15.70 -10.08 -17.73
CA VAL A 85 -15.88 -10.61 -19.10
C VAL A 85 -15.13 -9.76 -20.12
N LYS A 86 -15.23 -8.43 -20.04
CA LYS A 86 -14.50 -7.52 -20.94
C LYS A 86 -12.99 -7.62 -20.78
N PHE A 87 -12.50 -7.73 -19.54
CA PHE A 87 -11.08 -7.87 -19.24
C PHE A 87 -10.52 -9.19 -19.79
N ILE A 88 -11.26 -10.29 -19.62
CA ILE A 88 -10.91 -11.60 -20.18
C ILE A 88 -10.83 -11.52 -21.70
N GLU A 89 -11.85 -10.96 -22.35
CA GLU A 89 -11.86 -10.83 -23.82
C GLU A 89 -10.68 -9.97 -24.32
N GLN A 90 -10.43 -8.83 -23.66
CA GLN A 90 -9.33 -7.92 -24.02
C GLN A 90 -7.95 -8.58 -23.87
N HIS A 91 -7.76 -9.44 -22.88
CA HIS A 91 -6.47 -10.07 -22.57
C HIS A 91 -6.43 -11.57 -22.86
N LYS A 92 -7.34 -12.08 -23.69
CA LYS A 92 -7.57 -13.50 -23.94
C LYS A 92 -6.30 -14.29 -24.19
N LYS A 93 -5.48 -13.87 -25.17
CA LYS A 93 -4.22 -14.55 -25.51
C LYS A 93 -3.25 -14.66 -24.34
N THR A 94 -3.15 -13.60 -23.53
CA THR A 94 -2.25 -13.57 -22.37
C THR A 94 -2.76 -14.48 -21.26
N LEU A 95 -4.06 -14.45 -21.00
CA LEU A 95 -4.69 -15.25 -19.96
C LEU A 95 -4.69 -16.75 -20.32
N GLU A 96 -5.02 -17.10 -21.56
CA GLU A 96 -4.93 -18.49 -22.06
C GLU A 96 -3.50 -19.02 -22.01
N ARG A 97 -2.50 -18.18 -22.33
CA ARG A 97 -1.10 -18.56 -22.17
C ARG A 97 -0.77 -18.83 -20.70
N ALA A 98 -1.18 -17.95 -19.79
CA ALA A 98 -0.94 -18.12 -18.36
C ALA A 98 -1.63 -19.38 -17.81
N GLU A 99 -2.85 -19.68 -18.25
CA GLU A 99 -3.55 -20.91 -17.91
C GLU A 99 -2.79 -22.15 -18.40
N LYS A 100 -2.32 -22.14 -19.66
CA LYS A 100 -1.53 -23.26 -20.21
C LYS A 100 -0.19 -23.46 -19.49
N GLU A 101 0.48 -22.36 -19.13
CA GLU A 101 1.82 -22.38 -18.55
C GLU A 101 1.81 -22.71 -17.05
N TYR A 102 0.85 -22.15 -16.31
CA TYR A 102 0.81 -22.24 -14.85
C TYR A 102 -0.35 -23.09 -14.31
N GLY A 103 -1.27 -23.55 -15.16
CA GLY A 103 -2.42 -24.38 -14.76
C GLY A 103 -3.50 -23.64 -13.96
N VAL A 104 -3.47 -22.30 -13.94
CA VAL A 104 -4.45 -21.48 -13.20
C VAL A 104 -5.57 -21.04 -14.16
N PRO A 105 -6.84 -21.38 -13.87
CA PRO A 105 -7.94 -21.03 -14.76
C PRO A 105 -8.06 -19.52 -15.00
N VAL A 106 -8.43 -19.15 -16.22
CA VAL A 106 -8.54 -17.74 -16.65
C VAL A 106 -9.45 -16.92 -15.73
N GLU A 107 -10.59 -17.48 -15.34
CA GLU A 107 -11.56 -16.85 -14.46
C GLU A 107 -11.01 -16.56 -13.06
N ILE A 108 -10.08 -17.38 -12.56
CA ILE A 108 -9.44 -17.19 -11.25
C ILE A 108 -8.47 -16.00 -11.32
N ILE A 109 -7.62 -15.96 -12.35
CA ILE A 109 -6.69 -14.84 -12.58
C ILE A 109 -7.47 -13.53 -12.72
N ALA A 110 -8.52 -13.54 -13.55
CA ALA A 110 -9.37 -12.38 -13.75
C ALA A 110 -10.10 -11.97 -12.46
N ALA A 111 -10.61 -12.92 -11.67
CA ALA A 111 -11.28 -12.64 -10.41
C ALA A 111 -10.35 -11.94 -9.41
N ILE A 112 -9.10 -12.40 -9.26
CA ILE A 112 -8.10 -11.77 -8.38
C ILE A 112 -7.85 -10.33 -8.82
N ILE A 113 -7.54 -10.10 -10.09
CA ILE A 113 -7.32 -8.74 -10.64
C ILE A 113 -8.57 -7.86 -10.42
N GLY A 114 -9.75 -8.45 -10.59
CA GLY A 114 -11.04 -7.81 -10.38
C GLY A 114 -11.29 -7.41 -8.93
N VAL A 115 -10.89 -8.25 -7.97
CA VAL A 115 -10.96 -7.98 -6.51
C VAL A 115 -9.98 -6.88 -6.13
N GLU A 116 -8.71 -7.04 -6.49
CA GLU A 116 -7.60 -6.19 -6.07
C GLU A 116 -7.66 -4.76 -6.62
N SER A 117 -7.91 -4.63 -7.92
CA SER A 117 -7.74 -3.33 -8.61
C SER A 117 -8.97 -2.89 -9.38
N TYR A 118 -10.04 -3.68 -9.36
CA TYR A 118 -11.19 -3.48 -10.22
C TYR A 118 -10.79 -3.37 -11.70
N TYR A 119 -9.91 -4.29 -12.13
CA TYR A 119 -9.34 -4.35 -13.48
C TYR A 119 -8.55 -3.09 -13.84
N GLY A 120 -7.65 -2.67 -12.94
CA GLY A 120 -6.76 -1.52 -13.13
C GLY A 120 -7.39 -0.15 -12.85
N LYS A 121 -8.65 -0.07 -12.41
CA LYS A 121 -9.29 1.22 -12.06
C LYS A 121 -8.76 1.78 -10.74
N HIS A 122 -8.33 0.93 -9.82
CA HIS A 122 -7.89 1.27 -8.48
C HIS A 122 -6.50 0.66 -8.24
N THR A 123 -5.44 1.43 -8.50
CA THR A 123 -4.04 0.95 -8.42
C THR A 123 -3.29 1.48 -7.19
N GLY A 124 -3.99 2.21 -6.30
CA GLY A 124 -3.41 2.86 -5.12
C GLY A 124 -3.39 4.38 -5.25
N LYS A 125 -3.36 5.06 -4.10
CA LYS A 125 -3.35 6.54 -4.01
C LYS A 125 -2.02 7.10 -3.50
N TYR A 126 -1.19 6.25 -2.89
CA TYR A 126 0.04 6.63 -2.21
C TYR A 126 1.23 6.04 -2.94
N THR A 127 2.39 6.68 -2.81
CA THR A 127 3.62 6.09 -3.33
C THR A 127 3.99 4.87 -2.49
N VAL A 128 4.58 3.87 -3.14
CA VAL A 128 5.08 2.67 -2.44
C VAL A 128 6.10 3.07 -1.37
N PHE A 129 6.99 4.02 -1.69
CA PHE A 129 8.05 4.46 -0.78
C PHE A 129 7.49 5.13 0.48
N ASP A 130 6.55 6.07 0.36
CA ASP A 130 5.93 6.72 1.52
C ASP A 130 5.15 5.71 2.37
N SER A 131 4.44 4.77 1.72
CA SER A 131 3.66 3.74 2.41
C SER A 131 4.54 2.79 3.21
N LEU A 132 5.62 2.28 2.61
CA LEU A 132 6.56 1.39 3.29
C LEU A 132 7.40 2.11 4.34
N THR A 133 7.77 3.37 4.10
CA THR A 133 8.47 4.19 5.09
C THR A 133 7.58 4.44 6.30
N THR A 134 6.33 4.82 6.08
CA THR A 134 5.35 5.01 7.17
C THR A 134 5.16 3.71 7.95
N LEU A 135 4.87 2.59 7.29
CA LEU A 135 4.59 1.32 7.97
C LEU A 135 5.82 0.69 8.63
N GLY A 136 7.01 0.91 8.07
CA GLY A 136 8.25 0.33 8.56
C GLY A 136 8.85 1.09 9.75
N PHE A 137 8.52 2.37 9.90
CA PHE A 137 9.13 3.25 10.89
C PHE A 137 8.12 3.96 11.83
N ASP A 138 6.80 3.79 11.68
CA ASP A 138 5.78 4.37 12.58
C ASP A 138 4.68 3.36 12.96
#